data_AF-A0A538FMR4-F1
#
_entry.id   AF-A0A538FMR4-F1
#
_cell.length_a   1.000
_cell.length_b   1.000
_cell.length_c   1.000
_cell.angle_alpha   90.00
_cell.angle_beta   90.00
_cell.angle_gamma   90.00
#
_symmetry.space_group_name_H-M   'P 1'
#
loop_
_entity.id
_entity.type
_entity.pdbx_description
1 polymer ?
#
loop_
_entity_poly.entity_id
_entity_poly.type
_entity_poly.pdbx_seq_one_letter_code
_entity_poly.pdbx_strand_id
1 'polypeptide(L)' 'RAILEEVLLEVMYDLPSRSDIGKCVVDRSVVLDRVNPTLVTRPETPAKVERPRRAAS' A
#
# COMPACT_ATOMS: atom_id res chain seq x y z
N ARG A 1 -7.95 -5.64 22.06
CA ARG A 1 -7.62 -5.88 20.64
C ARG A 1 -7.42 -4.51 19.99
N ALA A 2 -6.41 -4.34 19.15
CA ALA A 2 -6.17 -3.06 18.47
C ALA A 2 -7.04 -2.95 17.21
N ILE A 3 -7.46 -1.74 16.84
CA ILE A 3 -8.34 -1.49 15.68
C ILE A 3 -7.77 -2.11 14.39
N LEU A 4 -6.45 -1.99 14.18
CA LEU A 4 -5.78 -2.56 13.00
C LEU A 4 -5.84 -4.08 12.95
N GLU A 5 -5.80 -4.75 14.10
CA GLU A 5 -5.80 -6.20 14.20
C GLU A 5 -7.18 -6.79 13.86
N GLU A 6 -8.24 -6.04 14.12
CA GLU A 6 -9.61 -6.42 13.74
C GLU A 6 -9.90 -6.14 12.25
N VAL A 7 -9.37 -5.04 11.72
CA VAL A 7 -9.64 -4.60 10.35
C VAL A 7 -8.76 -5.31 9.31
N LEU A 8 -7.50 -5.61 9.63
CA LEU A 8 -6.52 -6.12 8.66
C LEU A 8 -6.27 -7.64 8.74
N LEU A 9 -7.09 -8.37 9.49
CA LEU A 9 -6.82 -9.78 9.80
C LEU A 9 -6.67 -10.65 8.53
N GLU A 10 -7.55 -10.48 7.54
CA GLU A 10 -7.50 -11.21 6.26
C GLU A 10 -6.26 -10.83 5.46
N VAL A 11 -5.94 -9.54 5.41
CA VAL A 11 -4.79 -9.02 4.65
C VAL A 11 -3.49 -9.53 5.24
N MET A 12 -3.35 -9.58 6.56
CA MET A 12 -2.13 -10.07 7.23
C MET A 12 -1.87 -11.56 6.99
N TYR A 13 -2.88 -12.34 6.60
CA TYR A 13 -2.69 -13.75 6.24
C TYR A 13 -2.08 -13.89 4.84
N ASP A 14 -2.60 -13.16 3.86
CA ASP A 14 -2.19 -13.28 2.46
C ASP A 14 -0.94 -12.45 2.10
N LEU A 15 -0.79 -11.27 2.70
CA LEU A 15 0.28 -10.32 2.38
C LEU A 15 1.70 -10.91 2.54
N PRO A 16 2.01 -11.72 3.58
CA PRO A 16 3.34 -12.31 3.74
C PRO A 16 3.76 -13.21 2.58
N SER A 17 2.81 -13.88 1.90
CA SER A 17 3.09 -14.75 0.77
C SER A 17 3.22 -14.00 -0.57
N ARG A 18 2.83 -12.71 -0.62
CA ARG A 18 2.87 -11.90 -1.83
C ARG A 18 4.13 -11.06 -1.95
N SER A 19 5.05 -11.49 -2.80
CA SER A 19 6.30 -10.77 -3.10
C SER A 19 6.10 -9.54 -4.00
N ASP A 20 5.03 -9.51 -4.78
CA ASP A 20 4.76 -8.48 -5.79
C ASP A 20 4.05 -7.24 -5.24
N ILE A 21 3.54 -7.28 -4.00
CA ILE A 21 2.94 -6.11 -3.34
C ILE A 21 4.03 -5.21 -2.77
N GLY A 22 3.94 -3.91 -3.07
CA GLY A 22 4.85 -2.87 -2.59
C GLY A 22 4.25 -1.91 -1.57
N LYS A 23 2.91 -1.74 -1.57
CA LYS A 23 2.21 -0.84 -0.65
C LYS A 23 0.78 -1.32 -0.37
N CYS A 24 0.33 -1.20 0.87
CA CYS A 24 -1.06 -1.37 1.28
C CYS A 24 -1.62 -0.02 1.73
N VAL A 25 -2.72 0.42 1.14
CA VAL A 25 -3.37 1.71 1.45
C VAL A 25 -4.63 1.45 2.27
N VAL A 26 -4.64 1.98 3.48
CA VAL A 26 -5.76 1.90 4.43
C VAL A 26 -6.36 3.29 4.58
N ASP A 27 -7.62 3.45 4.23
CA ASP A 27 -8.35 4.72 4.36
C ASP A 27 -9.52 4.59 5.35
N ARG A 28 -10.30 5.66 5.49
CA ARG A 28 -11.45 5.71 6.40
C ARG A 28 -12.50 4.63 6.09
N SER A 29 -12.74 4.31 4.82
CA SER A 29 -13.74 3.31 4.43
C SER A 29 -13.31 1.91 4.85
N VAL A 30 -12.02 1.60 4.76
CA VAL A 30 -11.45 0.33 5.24
C VAL A 30 -11.72 0.14 6.74
N VAL A 31 -11.61 1.22 7.52
CA VAL A 31 -11.81 1.17 8.97
C VAL A 31 -13.28 1.15 9.37
N LEU A 32 -14.12 1.99 8.74
CA LEU A 32 -15.51 2.15 9.15
C LEU A 32 -16.45 1.13 8.52
N ASP A 33 -16.22 0.82 7.24
CA ASP A 33 -17.12 0.01 6.42
C ASP A 33 -16.56 -1.41 6.18
N ARG A 34 -15.36 -1.70 6.72
CA ARG A 34 -14.67 -3.00 6.61
C ARG A 34 -14.51 -3.50 5.17
N VAL A 35 -14.28 -2.58 4.25
CA VAL A 35 -13.91 -2.93 2.87
C VAL A 35 -12.43 -3.30 2.79
N ASN A 36 -12.07 -4.10 1.78
CA ASN A 36 -10.68 -4.50 1.57
C ASN A 36 -9.79 -3.29 1.23
N PRO A 37 -8.58 -3.20 1.80
CA PRO A 37 -7.64 -2.14 1.46
C PRO A 37 -7.12 -2.28 0.04
N THR A 38 -6.64 -1.17 -0.51
CA THR A 38 -6.04 -1.17 -1.85
C THR A 38 -4.58 -1.64 -1.76
N LEU A 39 -4.26 -2.72 -2.49
CA LEU A 39 -2.91 -3.25 -2.61
C LEU A 39 -2.26 -2.78 -3.92
N VAL A 40 -1.13 -2.08 -3.81
CA VAL A 40 -0.38 -1.56 -4.95
C VAL A 40 0.82 -2.47 -5.19
N THR A 41 0.93 -2.97 -6.42
CA THR A 41 2.05 -3.81 -6.87
C THR A 41 3.33 -3.01 -7.04
N ARG A 42 4.47 -3.67 -6.89
CA ARG A 42 5.76 -3.09 -7.23
C ARG A 42 5.82 -2.91 -8.74
N PRO A 43 6.27 -1.76 -9.25
CA PRO A 43 6.50 -1.61 -10.67
C PRO A 43 7.67 -2.51 -11.09
N GLU A 44 7.52 -3.24 -12.19
CA GLU A 44 8.55 -4.17 -12.69
C GLU A 44 9.84 -3.45 -13.13
N THR A 45 9.73 -2.14 -13.40
CA THR A 45 10.87 -1.26 -13.65
C THR A 45 10.78 -0.10 -12.68
N PRO A 46 11.84 0.24 -11.91
CA PRO A 46 11.80 1.42 -11.07
C PRO A 46 11.58 2.62 -11.98
N ALA A 47 10.39 3.23 -11.89
CA ALA A 47 10.09 4.47 -12.58
C ALA A 47 11.16 5.46 -12.12
N LYS A 48 12.08 5.80 -13.04
CA LYS A 48 13.11 6.80 -12.82
C LYS A 48 12.36 8.08 -12.49
N VAL A 49 12.29 8.42 -11.20
CA VAL A 49 11.74 9.70 -10.76
C VAL A 49 12.66 10.75 -11.34
N GLU A 50 12.28 11.32 -12.49
CA GLU A 50 12.93 12.50 -13.04
C GLU A 50 12.72 13.61 -12.03
N ARG A 51 13.71 13.76 -11.13
CA ARG A 51 13.81 14.95 -10.30
C ARG A 51 13.94 16.11 -11.29
N PRO A 52 13.01 17.08 -11.28
CA PRO A 52 13.12 18.22 -12.17
C PRO A 52 14.45 18.90 -11.85
N ARG A 53 15.36 18.93 -12.82
CA ARG A 53 16.60 19.70 -12.69
C ARG A 53 16.15 21.14 -12.49
N ARG A 54 16.32 21.66 -11.27
CA ARG A 54 16.19 23.09 -11.02
C ARG A 54 17.22 23.75 -11.93
N ALA A 55 16.74 24.46 -12.94
CA ALA A 55 17.58 25.36 -13.71
C ALA A 55 18.10 26.41 -12.71
N ALA A 56 19.39 26.36 -12.41
CA ALA A 56 20.05 27.45 -11.71
C ALA A 56 20.33 28.54 -12.75
N SER A 57 19.87 29.75 -12.43
CA SER A 57 20.06 30.99 -13.20
C SER A 57 21.52 31.40 -13.33
#